data_AF-A0AA50IF41-F1
#
_entry.id   AF-A0AA50IF41-F1
#
_cell.length_a   1.000
_cell.length_b   1.000
_cell.length_c   1.000
_cell.angle_alpha   90.00
_cell.angle_beta   90.00
_cell.angle_gamma   90.00
#
_symmetry.space_group_name_H-M   'P 1'
#
loop_
_entity.id
_entity.type
_entity.pdbx_description
1 polymer ?
#
loop_
_entity_poly.entity_id
_entity_poly.type
_entity_poly.pdbx_seq_one_letter_code
_entity_poly.pdbx_strand_id
1 'polypeptide(L)'
;EVNNNIMELLIMAYACKTSSAHSIVGVIPYLPYSKQCKMRKRGCIVSKLLAKMMCKSGLTHIITMDLHQKEIQGFFDCPVDNLRA
;
A
#
# COMPACT_ATOMS: atom_id res chain seq x y z
N GLU A 1 -15.49 -3.29 6.09
CA GLU A 1 -14.41 -3.18 7.09
C GLU A 1 -13.02 -2.90 6.52
N VAL A 2 -12.77 -3.12 5.21
CA VAL A 2 -11.47 -2.83 4.58
C VAL A 2 -10.95 -1.40 4.82
N ASN A 3 -11.83 -0.40 4.80
CA ASN A 3 -11.45 1.00 5.05
C ASN A 3 -10.90 1.23 6.46
N ASN A 4 -11.48 0.57 7.47
CA ASN A 4 -11.00 0.71 8.85
C ASN A 4 -9.61 0.08 8.99
N ASN A 5 -9.40 -1.09 8.41
CA ASN A 5 -8.09 -1.77 8.44
C ASN A 5 -7.00 -0.96 7.75
N ILE A 6 -7.34 -0.29 6.63
CA ILE A 6 -6.41 0.62 5.95
C ILE A 6 -6.05 1.81 6.84
N MET A 7 -7.07 2.45 7.43
CA MET A 7 -6.84 3.61 8.30
C MET A 7 -6.02 3.23 9.54
N GLU A 8 -6.31 2.08 10.15
CA GLU A 8 -5.56 1.55 11.29
C GLU A 8 -4.10 1.29 10.94
N LEU A 9 -3.82 0.65 9.79
CA LEU A 9 -2.46 0.43 9.29
C LEU A 9 -1.70 1.76 9.06
N LEU A 10 -2.37 2.75 8.46
CA LEU A 10 -1.77 4.06 8.20
C LEU A 10 -1.46 4.81 9.50
N ILE A 11 -2.36 4.76 10.48
CA ILE A 11 -2.17 5.36 11.80
C ILE A 11 -0.99 4.69 12.52
N MET A 12 -0.91 3.36 12.48
CA MET A 12 0.17 2.60 13.11
C MET A 12 1.53 2.92 12.47
N ALA A 13 1.60 2.94 11.14
CA ALA A 13 2.80 3.34 10.42
C ALA A 13 3.22 4.78 10.74
N TYR A 14 2.25 5.69 10.82
CA TYR A 14 2.53 7.09 11.16
C TYR A 14 3.01 7.24 12.61
N ALA A 15 2.42 6.50 13.55
CA ALA A 15 2.86 6.47 14.94
C ALA A 15 4.32 6.00 15.05
N CYS A 16 4.67 4.89 14.40
CA CYS A 16 6.05 4.39 14.34
C CYS A 16 7.02 5.42 13.73
N LYS A 17 6.59 6.14 12.68
CA LYS A 17 7.38 7.19 12.05
C LYS A 17 7.63 8.36 13.00
N THR A 18 6.61 8.80 13.74
CA THR A 18 6.75 9.86 14.75
C THR A 18 7.59 9.44 15.94
N SER A 19 7.65 8.14 16.24
CA SER A 19 8.54 7.55 17.25
C SER A 19 9.97 7.30 16.74
N SER A 20 10.35 7.86 15.60
CA SER A 20 11.70 7.75 15.00
C SER A 20 12.13 6.32 14.66
N ALA A 21 11.19 5.45 14.26
CA ALA A 21 11.53 4.13 13.74
C ALA A 21 12.45 4.26 12.51
N HIS A 22 13.56 3.51 12.51
CA HIS A 22 14.54 3.55 11.41
C HIS A 22 13.96 3.02 10.09
N SER A 23 13.14 1.97 10.16
CA SER A 23 12.50 1.33 9.01
C SER A 23 11.13 0.79 9.40
N ILE A 24 10.13 1.01 8.56
CA ILE A 24 8.76 0.55 8.76
C ILE A 24 8.37 -0.29 7.55
N VAL A 25 8.34 -1.61 7.75
CA VAL A 25 8.01 -2.58 6.71
C VAL A 25 6.56 -3.00 6.85
N GLY A 26 5.74 -2.72 5.84
CA GLY A 26 4.33 -3.12 5.82
C GLY A 26 4.15 -4.47 5.15
N VAL A 27 3.72 -5.47 5.91
CA VAL A 27 3.35 -6.78 5.36
C VAL A 27 1.85 -6.80 5.06
N ILE A 28 1.51 -6.83 3.78
CA ILE A 28 0.13 -6.76 3.29
C ILE A 28 -0.11 -7.93 2.33
N PRO A 29 -0.52 -9.10 2.86
CA PRO A 29 -0.71 -10.31 2.05
C PRO A 29 -1.71 -10.07 0.91
N TYR A 30 -2.80 -9.38 1.17
CA TYR A 30 -3.78 -8.98 0.16
C TYR A 30 -3.85 -7.45 0.07
N LEU A 31 -3.36 -6.89 -1.04
CA LEU A 31 -3.43 -5.45 -1.24
C LEU A 31 -4.89 -5.02 -1.46
N PRO A 32 -5.45 -4.19 -0.55
CA PRO A 32 -6.83 -3.75 -0.69
C PRO A 32 -6.96 -2.81 -1.90
N TYR A 33 -8.15 -2.80 -2.51
CA TYR A 33 -8.42 -2.03 -3.73
C TYR A 33 -7.56 -2.39 -4.96
N SER A 34 -6.83 -3.50 -4.94
CA SER A 34 -6.01 -3.99 -6.08
C SER A 34 -6.78 -4.17 -7.40
N LYS A 35 -8.08 -4.47 -7.32
CA LYS A 35 -8.98 -4.58 -8.49
C LYS A 35 -9.26 -3.23 -9.17
N GLN A 36 -9.04 -2.10 -8.48
CA GLN A 36 -9.25 -0.74 -8.96
C GLN A 36 -7.93 -0.08 -9.42
N CYS A 37 -7.08 -0.87 -10.09
CA CYS A 37 -5.79 -0.42 -10.62
C CYS A 37 -5.88 0.23 -12.02
N LYS A 38 -7.01 0.06 -12.73
CA LYS A 38 -7.25 0.65 -14.06
C LYS A 38 -8.39 1.67 -13.98
N MET A 39 -8.21 2.79 -14.67
CA MET A 39 -9.25 3.81 -14.81
C MET A 39 -10.40 3.24 -15.64
N ARG A 40 -11.58 3.11 -15.04
CA ARG A 40 -12.81 2.70 -15.74
C ARG A 40 -13.66 3.95 -15.96
N LYS A 41 -13.97 4.27 -17.22
CA LYS A 41 -14.72 5.48 -17.61
C LYS A 41 -14.08 6.75 -16.98
N ARG A 42 -14.88 7.73 -16.54
CA ARG A 42 -14.44 8.90 -15.75
C ARG A 42 -14.27 8.55 -14.26
N GLY A 43 -13.52 7.48 -13.98
CA GLY A 43 -13.28 6.98 -12.62
C GLY A 43 -11.89 7.37 -12.09
N CYS A 44 -11.63 7.06 -10.82
CA CYS A 44 -10.32 7.25 -10.19
C CYS A 44 -9.54 5.92 -10.09
N ILE A 45 -8.21 6.01 -9.99
CA ILE A 45 -7.34 4.86 -9.73
C ILE A 45 -7.06 4.79 -8.22
N VAL A 46 -7.97 4.17 -7.47
CA VAL A 46 -7.91 4.13 -6.00
C VAL A 46 -6.68 3.37 -5.50
N SER A 47 -6.25 2.32 -6.21
CA SER A 47 -5.03 1.57 -5.85
C SER A 47 -3.78 2.46 -5.86
N LYS A 48 -3.71 3.47 -6.74
CA LYS A 48 -2.60 4.42 -6.80
C LYS A 48 -2.66 5.44 -5.66
N LEU A 49 -3.87 5.91 -5.32
CA LEU A 49 -4.06 6.77 -4.15
C LEU A 49 -3.60 6.06 -2.87
N LEU A 50 -4.03 4.81 -2.70
CA LEU A 50 -3.65 3.99 -1.55
C LEU A 50 -2.13 3.82 -1.43
N ALA A 51 -1.45 3.51 -2.54
CA ALA A 51 -0.01 3.37 -2.58
C ALA A 51 0.72 4.65 -2.14
N LYS A 52 0.26 5.82 -2.61
CA LYS A 52 0.80 7.12 -2.21
C LYS A 52 0.54 7.42 -0.73
N MET A 53 -0.64 7.09 -0.21
CA MET A 53 -0.96 7.26 1.22
C MET A 53 -0.06 6.40 2.11
N MET A 54 0.18 5.14 1.73
CA MET A 54 1.08 4.24 2.42
C MET A 54 2.53 4.76 2.44
N CYS A 55 3.04 5.23 1.30
CA CYS A 55 4.37 5.86 1.27
C CYS A 55 4.41 7.12 2.15
N LYS A 56 3.33 7.92 2.14
CA LYS A 56 3.28 9.17 2.91
C LYS A 56 3.19 8.94 4.42
N SER A 57 2.49 7.89 4.88
CA SER A 57 2.38 7.54 6.29
C SER A 57 3.71 7.14 6.91
N GLY A 58 4.70 6.72 6.10
CA GLY A 58 6.05 6.39 6.58
C GLY A 58 6.54 4.99 6.27
N LEU A 59 5.79 4.21 5.47
CA LEU A 59 6.24 2.89 5.05
C LEU A 59 7.48 3.00 4.18
N THR A 60 8.58 2.42 4.64
CA THR A 60 9.86 2.42 3.93
C THR A 60 9.98 1.25 2.96
N HIS A 61 9.28 0.15 3.23
CA HIS A 61 9.28 -1.06 2.40
C HIS A 61 7.93 -1.75 2.51
N ILE A 62 7.47 -2.41 1.45
CA ILE A 62 6.20 -3.14 1.44
C ILE A 62 6.42 -4.56 0.95
N ILE A 63 5.85 -5.53 1.67
CA ILE A 63 5.83 -6.93 1.27
C ILE A 63 4.39 -7.31 1.01
N THR A 64 4.10 -7.83 -0.17
CA THR A 64 2.75 -8.25 -0.58
C THR A 64 2.79 -9.59 -1.29
N MET A 65 1.63 -10.21 -1.46
CA MET A 65 1.51 -11.50 -2.14
C MET A 65 0.51 -11.37 -3.30
N ASP A 66 0.87 -11.97 -4.43
CA ASP A 66 0.02 -12.12 -5.62
C ASP A 66 -0.78 -10.87 -6.02
N LEU A 67 -0.05 -9.80 -6.34
CA LEU A 67 -0.65 -8.60 -6.91
C LEU A 67 -1.51 -8.92 -8.14
N HIS A 68 -2.74 -8.40 -8.15
CA HIS A 68 -3.71 -8.60 -9.25
C HIS A 68 -3.15 -8.25 -10.64
N GLN A 69 -2.30 -7.23 -10.70
CA GLN A 69 -1.58 -6.79 -11.89
C GLN A 69 -0.16 -6.43 -11.43
N LYS A 70 0.88 -6.89 -12.13
CA LYS A 70 2.28 -6.66 -11.72
C LYS A 70 2.67 -5.19 -11.79
N GLU A 71 2.00 -4.42 -12.64
CA GLU A 71 2.18 -2.99 -12.85
C GLU A 71 1.83 -2.16 -11.60
N ILE A 72 1.05 -2.71 -10.67
CA ILE A 72 0.70 -2.05 -9.41
C ILE A 72 1.96 -1.73 -8.57
N GLN A 73 3.04 -2.50 -8.73
CA GLN A 73 4.32 -2.19 -8.10
C GLN A 73 4.81 -0.79 -8.44
N GLY A 74 4.58 -0.32 -9.67
CA GLY A 74 4.97 1.02 -10.11
C GLY A 74 4.13 2.16 -9.53
N PHE A 75 3.12 1.87 -8.70
CA PHE A 75 2.36 2.91 -7.98
C PHE A 75 3.02 3.35 -6.68
N PHE A 76 3.90 2.52 -6.12
CA PHE A 76 4.59 2.80 -4.89
C PHE A 76 5.91 3.52 -5.18
N ASP A 77 6.22 4.52 -4.36
CA ASP A 77 7.51 5.21 -4.42
C ASP A 77 8.58 4.48 -3.57
N CYS A 78 8.15 3.58 -2.69
CA CYS A 78 9.02 2.72 -1.87
C CYS A 78 9.22 1.34 -2.52
N PRO A 79 10.31 0.61 -2.17
CA PRO A 79 10.52 -0.76 -2.62
C PRO A 79 9.37 -1.68 -2.21
N VAL A 80 8.93 -2.52 -3.16
CA VAL A 80 7.84 -3.48 -2.99
C VAL A 80 8.29 -4.88 -3.39
N ASP A 81 8.21 -5.82 -2.45
CA ASP A 81 8.37 -7.24 -2.73
C ASP A 81 7.01 -7.87 -2.98
N ASN A 82 6.80 -8.41 -4.18
CA ASN A 82 5.61 -9.19 -4.51
C ASN A 82 5.98 -10.67 -4.53
N LEU A 83 5.66 -11.36 -3.44
CA LEU A 83 5.85 -12.79 -3.32
C LEU A 83 4.80 -13.51 -4.18
N ARG A 84 5.21 -14.62 -4.78
CA ARG A 84 4.31 -15.53 -5.51
C ARG A 84 4.02 -16.73 -4.63
N ALA A 85 2.77 -17.17 -4.60
CA ALA A 85 2.39 -18.46 -4.03
C ALA A 85 2.81 -19.63 -4.93
#